data_AF-A0A923PN58-F1
#
_entry.id   AF-A0A923PN58-F1
#
_cell.length_a   1.000
_cell.length_b   1.000
_cell.length_c   1.000
_cell.angle_alpha   90.00
_cell.angle_beta   90.00
_cell.angle_gamma   90.00
#
_symmetry.space_group_name_H-M   'P 1'
#
loop_
_entity.id
_entity.type
_entity.pdbx_description
1 polymer ?
#
loop_
_entity_poly.entity_id
_entity_poly.type
_entity_poly.pdbx_seq_one_letter_code
_entity_poly.pdbx_strand_id
1 'polypeptide(L)'
;MLRYYPLYLSFFVFILGCDGCNDDCFDMTDPACINYDFCLAQEEVSAEFEAFLFIETNPFETGEIIRIESPIMDTTYPGRIYFRALSEDATGFDWMVGSDPRMVTTKEWDLGFPALTGRVEIRLTAERELSRCPERGLETSTSARDIFILDHRFNSPVPYLGRYLGNNASEPDSAQFEIEFFLSRPSDGKVEIRNFPRNARNNGRFNNLGIVSNYKSFIISPTPNICCDRAHGTGVFSDDKRSLRIVYRTFDFERQVWVDDVWTGSRVE
;
A
#
# COMPACT_ATOMS: atom_id res chain seq x y z
N MET A 1 -29.25 -9.48 -46.11
CA MET A 1 -29.71 -10.70 -45.40
C MET A 1 -29.85 -10.30 -43.93
N LEU A 2 -31.05 -9.84 -43.55
CA LEU A 2 -31.36 -9.25 -42.23
C LEU A 2 -31.71 -10.36 -41.25
N ARG A 3 -30.90 -10.56 -40.21
CA ARG A 3 -31.20 -11.51 -39.11
C ARG A 3 -31.85 -10.74 -37.96
N TYR A 4 -33.13 -11.03 -37.74
CA TYR A 4 -33.89 -10.64 -36.56
C TYR A 4 -33.46 -11.51 -35.36
N TYR A 5 -33.15 -10.89 -34.23
CA TYR A 5 -33.00 -11.57 -32.94
C TYR A 5 -34.19 -11.19 -32.04
N PRO A 6 -34.85 -12.16 -31.37
CA PRO A 6 -35.98 -11.87 -30.49
C PRO A 6 -35.52 -11.30 -29.15
N LEU A 7 -36.11 -10.16 -28.77
CA LEU A 7 -36.06 -9.56 -27.44
C LEU A 7 -36.80 -10.47 -26.44
N TYR A 8 -36.05 -11.16 -25.57
CA TYR A 8 -36.62 -11.79 -24.38
C TYR A 8 -36.64 -10.77 -23.24
N LEU A 9 -37.80 -10.14 -23.05
CA LEU A 9 -38.10 -9.27 -21.92
C LEU A 9 -38.37 -10.17 -20.68
N SER A 10 -37.32 -10.53 -19.93
CA SER A 10 -37.49 -11.19 -18.64
C SER A 10 -37.95 -10.18 -17.60
N PHE A 11 -39.25 -10.23 -17.30
CA PHE A 11 -39.90 -9.49 -16.23
C PHE A 11 -39.52 -10.16 -14.89
N PHE A 12 -38.39 -9.73 -14.30
CA PHE A 12 -38.00 -10.13 -12.96
C PHE A 12 -38.89 -9.41 -11.95
N VAL A 13 -39.96 -10.08 -11.51
CA VAL A 13 -40.80 -9.65 -10.39
C VAL A 13 -39.94 -9.78 -9.14
N PHE A 14 -39.38 -8.65 -8.68
CA PHE A 14 -38.85 -8.53 -7.33
C PHE A 14 -40.03 -8.63 -6.35
N ILE A 15 -40.30 -9.84 -5.89
CA ILE A 15 -41.10 -10.07 -4.70
C ILE A 15 -40.28 -9.49 -3.54
N LEU A 16 -40.56 -8.24 -3.18
CA LEU A 16 -40.19 -7.65 -1.89
C LEU A 16 -40.97 -8.39 -0.80
N GLY A 17 -40.53 -9.60 -0.48
CA GLY A 17 -40.94 -10.31 0.71
C GLY A 17 -40.28 -9.62 1.90
N CYS A 18 -41.01 -8.73 2.58
CA CYS A 18 -40.74 -8.39 3.98
C CYS A 18 -41.07 -9.61 4.85
N ASP A 19 -40.31 -10.70 4.70
CA ASP A 19 -40.37 -11.83 5.63
C ASP A 19 -39.64 -11.42 6.91
N GLY A 20 -40.42 -10.87 7.85
CA GLY A 20 -39.98 -10.63 9.22
C GLY A 20 -39.61 -9.18 9.53
N CYS A 21 -40.59 -8.28 9.51
CA CYS A 21 -40.58 -7.20 10.50
C CYS A 21 -40.66 -7.87 11.87
N ASN A 22 -39.50 -8.15 12.47
CA ASN A 22 -39.43 -8.59 13.84
C ASN A 22 -39.85 -7.37 14.67
N ASP A 23 -41.09 -7.35 15.17
CA ASP A 23 -41.66 -6.22 15.92
C ASP A 23 -40.86 -5.83 17.18
N ASP A 24 -39.85 -6.63 17.54
CA ASP A 24 -38.93 -6.43 18.67
C ASP A 24 -37.51 -6.03 18.23
N CYS A 25 -37.35 -5.21 17.19
CA CYS A 25 -36.05 -4.57 16.97
C CYS A 25 -35.92 -3.26 17.75
N PHE A 26 -35.02 -3.24 18.73
CA PHE A 26 -34.74 -2.07 19.57
C PHE A 26 -33.42 -1.37 19.23
N ASP A 27 -32.68 -1.84 18.23
CA ASP A 27 -31.42 -1.24 17.81
C ASP A 27 -31.66 -0.01 16.93
N MET A 28 -31.39 1.18 17.47
CA MET A 28 -31.56 2.45 16.74
C MET A 28 -30.49 2.65 15.66
N THR A 29 -29.45 1.81 15.59
CA THR A 29 -28.41 1.90 14.57
C THR A 29 -28.62 0.97 13.38
N ASP A 30 -29.59 0.06 13.46
CA ASP A 30 -29.91 -0.88 12.39
C ASP A 30 -31.01 -0.31 11.46
N PRO A 31 -30.72 -0.09 10.16
CA PRO A 31 -31.69 0.46 9.20
C PRO A 31 -32.91 -0.44 8.95
N ALA A 32 -32.90 -1.70 9.38
CA ALA A 32 -34.05 -2.60 9.31
C ALA A 32 -35.10 -2.32 10.42
N CYS A 33 -34.75 -1.52 11.43
CA CYS A 33 -35.56 -1.34 12.63
C CYS A 33 -36.43 -0.09 12.56
N ILE A 34 -37.66 -0.17 13.11
CA ILE A 34 -38.63 0.93 13.03
C ILE A 34 -38.18 2.18 13.79
N ASN A 35 -37.32 2.00 14.79
CA ASN A 35 -36.73 3.05 15.60
C ASN A 35 -35.33 3.46 15.10
N TYR A 36 -34.97 3.13 13.86
CA TYR A 36 -33.69 3.53 13.26
C TYR A 36 -33.50 5.05 13.29
N ASP A 37 -32.39 5.48 13.85
CA ASP A 37 -31.91 6.84 13.84
C ASP A 37 -30.61 6.92 13.03
N PHE A 38 -30.73 7.47 11.83
CA PHE A 38 -29.60 7.68 10.92
C PHE A 38 -28.43 8.40 11.59
N CYS A 39 -28.71 9.33 12.50
CA CYS A 39 -27.72 10.14 13.17
C CYS A 39 -26.99 9.37 14.27
N LEU A 40 -27.62 8.41 14.92
CA LEU A 40 -26.94 7.51 15.87
C LEU A 40 -26.13 6.44 15.16
N ALA A 41 -26.54 6.04 13.95
CA ALA A 41 -25.84 5.04 13.15
C ALA A 41 -24.54 5.55 12.49
N GLN A 42 -24.29 6.87 12.43
CA GLN A 42 -23.05 7.38 11.85
C GLN A 42 -21.86 7.14 12.79
N GLU A 43 -20.84 6.43 12.31
CA GLU A 43 -19.54 6.31 12.98
C GLU A 43 -18.89 7.68 13.17
N GLU A 44 -18.01 7.85 14.15
CA GLU A 44 -17.26 9.11 14.33
C GLU A 44 -16.29 9.36 13.15
N VAL A 45 -16.09 10.62 12.77
CA VAL A 45 -15.10 10.95 11.72
C VAL A 45 -13.70 10.55 12.16
N SER A 46 -12.97 9.84 11.30
CA SER A 46 -11.60 9.40 11.59
C SER A 46 -10.58 10.38 11.00
N ALA A 47 -9.60 10.77 11.81
CA ALA A 47 -8.41 11.48 11.34
C ALA A 47 -7.22 10.55 11.17
N GLU A 48 -7.42 9.23 11.07
CA GLU A 48 -6.35 8.29 10.79
C GLU A 48 -5.74 8.56 9.41
N PHE A 49 -4.43 8.41 9.33
CA PHE A 49 -3.68 8.59 8.10
C PHE A 49 -2.49 7.65 8.02
N GLU A 50 -1.99 7.51 6.80
CA GLU A 50 -0.75 6.82 6.51
C GLU A 50 0.23 7.73 5.77
N ALA A 51 1.52 7.42 5.96
CA ALA A 51 2.60 7.96 5.16
C ALA A 51 3.20 6.80 4.34
N PHE A 52 3.56 7.06 3.10
CA PHE A 52 4.05 6.02 2.21
C PHE A 52 5.01 6.58 1.15
N LEU A 53 5.77 5.66 0.55
CA LEU A 53 6.46 5.88 -0.72
C LEU A 53 5.67 5.18 -1.80
N PHE A 54 5.67 5.71 -3.02
CA PHE A 54 5.17 4.95 -4.15
C PHE A 54 6.05 5.09 -5.37
N ILE A 55 5.90 4.13 -6.27
CA ILE A 55 6.35 4.25 -7.66
C ILE A 55 5.19 3.92 -8.58
N GLU A 56 5.16 4.61 -9.71
CA GLU A 56 4.33 4.27 -10.85
C GLU A 56 5.24 3.82 -11.98
N THR A 57 4.85 2.72 -12.60
CA THR A 57 5.64 2.07 -13.63
C THR A 57 4.71 1.47 -14.66
N ASN A 58 5.10 1.55 -15.92
CA ASN A 58 4.39 0.91 -17.00
C ASN A 58 5.26 -0.24 -17.50
N PRO A 59 5.08 -1.47 -16.99
CA PRO A 59 5.92 -2.57 -17.42
C PRO A 59 5.68 -2.93 -18.88
N PHE A 60 4.49 -2.65 -19.43
CA PHE A 60 4.09 -3.02 -20.79
C PHE A 60 4.07 -1.81 -21.74
N GLU A 61 4.16 -2.04 -23.03
CA GLU A 61 3.92 -0.95 -24.00
C GLU A 61 2.42 -0.64 -24.18
N THR A 62 1.54 -1.43 -23.53
CA THR A 62 0.07 -1.32 -23.61
C THR A 62 -0.50 -0.13 -22.86
N GLY A 63 0.28 0.49 -21.96
CA GLY A 63 -0.18 1.61 -21.14
C GLY A 63 -0.70 1.24 -19.75
N GLU A 64 -0.63 -0.03 -19.34
CA GLU A 64 -0.99 -0.46 -17.98
C GLU A 64 -0.04 0.15 -16.95
N ILE A 65 -0.54 1.08 -16.13
CA ILE A 65 0.23 1.69 -15.05
C ILE A 65 0.03 0.87 -13.78
N ILE A 66 1.13 0.33 -13.24
CA ILE A 66 1.16 -0.31 -11.93
C ILE A 66 1.64 0.73 -10.92
N ARG A 67 0.81 0.99 -9.92
CA ARG A 67 1.17 1.79 -8.75
C ARG A 67 1.49 0.84 -7.60
N ILE A 68 2.67 0.98 -7.04
CA ILE A 68 3.13 0.16 -5.91
C ILE A 68 3.48 1.09 -4.76
N GLU A 69 2.84 0.87 -3.62
CA GLU A 69 2.96 1.69 -2.44
C GLU A 69 3.64 0.90 -1.31
N SER A 70 4.57 1.54 -0.61
CA SER A 70 5.25 0.99 0.54
C SER A 70 4.99 1.91 1.75
N PRO A 71 4.30 1.42 2.80
CA PRO A 71 4.03 2.24 3.97
C PRO A 71 5.32 2.62 4.70
N ILE A 72 5.30 3.81 5.31
CA ILE A 72 6.33 4.31 6.22
C ILE A 72 5.79 4.17 7.63
N MET A 73 6.42 3.30 8.42
CA MET A 73 5.94 2.99 9.77
C MET A 73 6.40 4.01 10.81
N ASP A 74 7.67 4.33 10.84
CA ASP A 74 8.24 5.18 11.89
C ASP A 74 9.50 5.89 11.43
N THR A 75 10.26 5.28 10.52
CA THR A 75 11.54 5.79 10.06
C THR A 75 11.64 5.68 8.55
N THR A 76 12.21 6.70 7.92
CA THR A 76 12.42 6.77 6.47
C THR A 76 13.74 7.46 6.12
N TYR A 77 14.22 7.24 4.90
CA TYR A 77 15.27 8.08 4.33
C TYR A 77 14.71 9.40 3.79
N PRO A 78 15.56 10.44 3.64
CA PRO A 78 15.20 11.67 2.94
C PRO A 78 14.64 11.38 1.54
N GLY A 79 13.65 12.16 1.12
CA GLY A 79 12.97 11.96 -0.14
C GLY A 79 11.58 12.60 -0.18
N ARG A 80 10.84 12.31 -1.25
CA ARG A 80 9.42 12.65 -1.35
C ARG A 80 8.60 11.63 -0.60
N ILE A 81 7.79 12.09 0.35
CA ILE A 81 6.88 11.27 1.16
C ILE A 81 5.45 11.66 0.80
N TYR A 82 4.60 10.67 0.63
CA TYR A 82 3.18 10.83 0.38
C TYR A 82 2.39 10.59 1.66
N PHE A 83 1.30 11.33 1.83
CA PHE A 83 0.39 11.23 2.96
C PHE A 83 -1.03 11.04 2.44
N ARG A 84 -1.80 10.17 3.09
CA ARG A 84 -3.20 9.90 2.74
C ARG A 84 -4.04 9.74 4.00
N ALA A 85 -5.15 10.48 4.07
CA ALA A 85 -6.17 10.29 5.07
C ALA A 85 -6.98 9.01 4.75
N LEU A 86 -7.31 8.25 5.79
CA LEU A 86 -8.02 6.97 5.67
C LEU A 86 -9.54 7.11 5.82
N SER A 87 -10.03 8.27 6.28
CA SER A 87 -11.47 8.54 6.28
C SER A 87 -12.00 8.68 4.85
N GLU A 88 -13.06 7.94 4.56
CA GLU A 88 -13.78 7.94 3.28
C GLU A 88 -14.95 8.94 3.26
N ASP A 89 -15.39 9.36 4.43
CA ASP A 89 -16.61 10.10 4.70
C ASP A 89 -16.36 11.53 5.21
N ALA A 90 -15.11 11.88 5.52
CA ALA A 90 -14.70 13.24 5.81
C ALA A 90 -14.90 14.15 4.59
N THR A 91 -15.42 15.34 4.85
CA THR A 91 -15.65 16.40 3.85
C THR A 91 -14.54 17.45 3.85
N GLY A 92 -13.69 17.49 4.88
CA GLY A 92 -12.58 18.41 5.00
C GLY A 92 -11.35 17.75 5.63
N PHE A 93 -10.17 18.21 5.22
CA PHE A 93 -8.87 17.81 5.78
C PHE A 93 -8.04 19.06 6.05
N ASP A 94 -7.26 19.04 7.12
CA ASP A 94 -6.25 20.05 7.43
C ASP A 94 -4.97 19.36 7.93
N TRP A 95 -3.91 19.45 7.15
CA TRP A 95 -2.63 18.81 7.45
C TRP A 95 -1.61 19.81 8.00
N MET A 96 -0.91 19.40 9.05
CA MET A 96 0.27 20.09 9.56
C MET A 96 1.46 19.13 9.58
N VAL A 97 2.60 19.52 9.02
CA VAL A 97 3.80 18.66 8.97
C VAL A 97 5.02 19.44 9.46
N GLY A 98 5.46 19.14 10.69
CA GLY A 98 6.58 19.80 11.34
C GLY A 98 6.43 21.32 11.34
N SER A 99 7.33 22.00 10.63
CA SER A 99 7.33 23.46 10.47
C SER A 99 6.97 23.92 9.05
N ASP A 100 6.41 23.03 8.21
CA ASP A 100 5.94 23.41 6.88
C ASP A 100 4.77 24.41 7.00
N PRO A 101 4.87 25.61 6.40
CA PRO A 101 3.85 26.65 6.56
C PRO A 101 2.65 26.48 5.61
N ARG A 102 2.67 25.50 4.71
CA ARG A 102 1.60 25.31 3.72
C ARG A 102 0.38 24.71 4.40
N MET A 103 -0.79 25.28 4.11
CA MET A 103 -2.07 24.66 4.42
C MET A 103 -2.39 23.66 3.31
N VAL A 104 -2.60 22.40 3.68
CA VAL A 104 -2.98 21.35 2.73
C VAL A 104 -4.31 20.77 3.17
N THR A 105 -5.27 20.76 2.25
CA THR A 105 -6.66 20.38 2.53
C THR A 105 -7.17 19.22 1.68
N THR A 106 -6.27 18.53 0.98
CA THR A 106 -6.61 17.38 0.14
C THR A 106 -6.47 16.06 0.92
N LYS A 107 -7.23 15.05 0.49
CA LYS A 107 -7.18 13.69 1.09
C LYS A 107 -5.80 13.04 0.97
N GLU A 108 -5.15 13.22 -0.18
CA GLU A 108 -3.80 12.72 -0.48
C GLU A 108 -2.92 13.87 -1.00
N TRP A 109 -1.65 13.90 -0.57
CA TRP A 109 -0.65 14.89 -1.02
C TRP A 109 0.78 14.43 -0.72
N ASP A 110 1.78 15.24 -1.08
CA ASP A 110 3.19 14.92 -0.85
C ASP A 110 4.06 16.10 -0.40
N LEU A 111 5.14 15.78 0.32
CA LEU A 111 6.18 16.72 0.70
C LEU A 111 7.57 16.14 0.49
N GLY A 112 8.47 16.97 -0.05
CA GLY A 112 9.89 16.63 -0.22
C GLY A 112 10.71 17.00 1.01
N PHE A 113 11.47 16.03 1.53
CA PHE A 113 12.42 16.20 2.63
C PHE A 113 13.85 15.99 2.11
N PRO A 114 14.48 16.97 1.43
CA PRO A 114 15.75 16.76 0.74
C PRO A 114 16.97 16.62 1.68
N ALA A 115 16.94 17.25 2.85
CA ALA A 115 18.06 17.26 3.80
C ALA A 115 17.61 17.39 5.27
N LEU A 116 16.31 17.19 5.55
CA LEU A 116 15.80 17.28 6.90
C LEU A 116 16.10 15.98 7.64
N THR A 117 16.62 16.11 8.86
CA THR A 117 16.99 14.97 9.70
C THR A 117 16.30 15.11 11.04
N GLY A 118 15.96 13.97 11.64
CA GLY A 118 15.29 13.92 12.92
C GLY A 118 13.78 13.70 12.81
N ARG A 119 13.09 14.03 13.90
CA ARG A 119 11.68 13.74 14.08
C ARG A 119 10.82 14.83 13.45
N VAL A 120 9.82 14.42 12.67
CA VAL A 120 8.79 15.27 12.08
C VAL A 120 7.44 14.78 12.60
N GLU A 121 6.75 15.64 13.34
CA GLU A 121 5.36 15.41 13.71
C GLU A 121 4.47 15.71 12.48
N ILE A 122 3.57 14.79 12.16
CA ILE A 122 2.51 14.97 11.18
C ILE A 122 1.19 14.94 11.94
N ARG A 123 0.35 15.94 11.70
CA ARG A 123 -0.99 16.04 12.27
C ARG A 123 -2.01 16.17 11.14
N LEU A 124 -3.09 15.42 11.26
CA LEU A 124 -4.26 15.54 10.41
C LEU A 124 -5.45 15.91 11.28
N THR A 125 -6.17 16.95 10.91
CA THR A 125 -7.53 17.19 11.35
C THR A 125 -8.48 16.83 10.22
N ALA A 126 -9.41 15.92 10.46
CA ALA A 126 -10.48 15.56 9.53
C ALA A 126 -11.79 16.14 10.02
N GLU A 127 -12.61 16.62 9.09
CA GLU A 127 -13.90 17.24 9.39
C GLU A 127 -15.00 16.59 8.55
N ARG A 128 -16.18 16.41 9.15
CA ARG A 128 -17.37 15.91 8.46
C ARG A 128 -18.59 16.75 8.83
N GLU A 129 -19.25 17.32 7.83
CA GLU A 129 -20.50 18.04 8.02
C GLU A 129 -21.71 17.10 7.87
N LEU A 130 -22.45 16.88 8.96
CA LEU A 130 -23.64 16.04 8.94
C LEU A 130 -24.91 16.90 8.82
N SER A 131 -25.18 17.41 7.63
CA SER A 131 -26.37 18.25 7.35
C SER A 131 -27.72 17.60 7.72
N ARG A 132 -27.79 16.26 7.72
CA ARG A 132 -28.98 15.50 8.14
C ARG A 132 -29.13 15.34 9.66
N CYS A 133 -28.10 15.69 10.42
CA CYS A 133 -28.03 15.53 11.86
C CYS A 133 -27.66 16.87 12.51
N PRO A 134 -28.61 17.83 12.59
CA PRO A 134 -28.34 19.18 13.07
C PRO A 134 -27.74 19.22 14.48
N GLU A 135 -28.07 18.24 15.33
CA GLU A 135 -27.54 18.13 16.68
C GLU A 135 -26.07 17.66 16.73
N ARG A 136 -25.60 16.93 15.71
CA ARG A 136 -24.20 16.53 15.57
C ARG A 136 -23.35 17.62 14.89
N GLY A 137 -23.95 18.38 13.96
CA GLY A 137 -23.32 19.54 13.35
C GLY A 137 -22.04 19.21 12.57
N LEU A 138 -20.98 20.00 12.80
CA LEU A 138 -19.64 19.77 12.26
C LEU A 138 -18.86 18.88 13.23
N GLU A 139 -18.47 17.71 12.76
CA GLU A 139 -17.62 16.81 13.53
C GLU A 139 -16.18 16.97 13.12
N THR A 140 -15.29 16.95 14.10
CA THR A 140 -13.85 17.05 13.88
C THR A 140 -13.13 15.96 14.66
N SER A 141 -12.08 15.43 14.06
CA SER A 141 -11.15 14.50 14.69
C SER A 141 -9.74 14.93 14.35
N THR A 142 -8.81 14.71 15.27
CA THR A 142 -7.40 15.04 15.06
C THR A 142 -6.54 13.88 15.49
N SER A 143 -5.61 13.48 14.63
CA SER A 143 -4.57 12.51 14.96
C SER A 143 -3.19 13.10 14.66
N ALA A 144 -2.18 12.62 15.38
CA ALA A 144 -0.80 13.00 15.16
C ALA A 144 0.12 11.78 15.23
N ARG A 145 1.16 11.77 14.39
CA ARG A 145 2.17 10.70 14.33
C ARG A 145 3.53 11.30 14.03
N ASP A 146 4.55 10.77 14.68
CA ASP A 146 5.95 11.10 14.39
C ASP A 146 6.53 10.18 13.29
N ILE A 147 7.30 10.76 12.38
CA ILE A 147 8.22 10.03 11.50
C ILE A 147 9.65 10.54 11.74
N PHE A 148 10.60 9.62 11.82
CA PHE A 148 12.03 9.91 11.93
C PHE A 148 12.70 9.84 10.56
N ILE A 149 13.29 10.95 10.12
CA ILE A 149 14.00 11.05 8.85
C ILE A 149 15.50 10.93 9.11
N LEU A 150 16.15 9.95 8.48
CA LEU A 150 17.58 9.70 8.62
C LEU A 150 18.43 10.75 7.88
N ASP A 151 19.69 10.89 8.27
CA ASP A 151 20.67 11.81 7.69
C ASP A 151 20.93 11.57 6.20
N HIS A 152 21.32 10.35 5.86
CA HIS A 152 21.65 9.99 4.49
C HIS A 152 21.38 8.51 4.25
N ARG A 153 20.92 8.19 3.04
CA ARG A 153 20.71 6.80 2.59
C ARG A 153 22.03 6.00 2.51
N PHE A 154 23.18 6.68 2.45
CA PHE A 154 24.46 6.06 2.07
C PHE A 154 25.55 6.10 3.15
N ASN A 155 25.35 6.79 4.27
CA ASN A 155 26.38 6.98 5.31
C ASN A 155 26.38 5.91 6.42
N SER A 156 25.61 4.85 6.27
CA SER A 156 25.52 3.76 7.24
C SER A 156 25.41 2.45 6.47
N PRO A 157 26.00 1.32 6.93
CA PRO A 157 25.82 0.05 6.22
C PRO A 157 24.34 -0.16 5.97
N VAL A 158 23.99 -0.30 4.68
CA VAL A 158 22.60 -0.50 4.27
C VAL A 158 22.13 -1.79 4.94
N PRO A 159 21.24 -1.72 5.95
CA PRO A 159 21.19 -2.74 7.00
C PRO A 159 20.62 -4.07 6.51
N TYR A 160 19.97 -4.05 5.35
CA TYR A 160 19.37 -5.19 4.66
C TYR A 160 20.22 -5.80 3.54
N LEU A 161 21.46 -5.35 3.35
CA LEU A 161 22.37 -6.03 2.42
C LEU A 161 22.75 -7.41 2.96
N GLY A 162 22.90 -8.36 2.06
CA GLY A 162 23.28 -9.74 2.38
C GLY A 162 22.28 -10.76 1.88
N ARG A 163 22.41 -11.97 2.40
CA ARG A 163 21.70 -13.15 1.93
C ARG A 163 20.58 -13.50 2.88
N TYR A 164 19.46 -13.95 2.32
CA TYR A 164 18.31 -14.42 3.08
C TYR A 164 17.85 -15.76 2.52
N LEU A 165 17.59 -16.73 3.39
CA LEU A 165 17.12 -18.07 3.05
C LEU A 165 15.64 -18.19 3.42
N GLY A 166 14.82 -18.63 2.48
CA GLY A 166 13.37 -18.63 2.65
C GLY A 166 12.61 -19.39 1.58
N ASN A 167 11.30 -19.25 1.59
CA ASN A 167 10.42 -19.93 0.64
C ASN A 167 9.13 -19.12 0.37
N ASN A 168 8.47 -19.44 -0.74
CA ASN A 168 7.16 -18.93 -1.11
C ASN A 168 6.06 -19.62 -0.30
N ALA A 169 5.03 -18.86 0.06
CA ALA A 169 3.85 -19.35 0.75
C ALA A 169 3.04 -20.33 -0.10
N SER A 170 3.11 -20.19 -1.43
CA SER A 170 2.50 -21.12 -2.40
C SER A 170 3.18 -22.50 -2.45
N GLU A 171 4.41 -22.62 -1.94
CA GLU A 171 5.24 -23.84 -2.04
C GLU A 171 5.84 -24.24 -0.68
N PRO A 172 5.05 -24.40 0.40
CA PRO A 172 5.59 -24.54 1.75
C PRO A 172 6.53 -25.74 1.93
N ASP A 173 6.31 -26.82 1.17
CA ASP A 173 7.07 -28.08 1.24
C ASP A 173 8.31 -28.10 0.33
N SER A 174 8.50 -27.08 -0.51
CA SER A 174 9.69 -26.97 -1.36
C SER A 174 10.96 -26.68 -0.55
N ALA A 175 12.12 -27.07 -1.10
CA ALA A 175 13.39 -26.66 -0.52
C ALA A 175 13.51 -25.13 -0.51
N GLN A 176 13.97 -24.58 0.62
CA GLN A 176 14.26 -23.16 0.74
C GLN A 176 15.29 -22.72 -0.33
N PHE A 177 15.19 -21.47 -0.76
CA PHE A 177 16.15 -20.86 -1.67
C PHE A 177 16.66 -19.54 -1.12
N GLU A 178 17.89 -19.21 -1.50
CA GLU A 178 18.59 -18.02 -1.06
C GLU A 178 18.36 -16.88 -2.05
N ILE A 179 18.08 -15.69 -1.53
CA ILE A 179 18.09 -14.42 -2.26
C ILE A 179 19.18 -13.51 -1.70
N GLU A 180 19.76 -12.65 -2.55
CA GLU A 180 20.83 -11.74 -2.15
C GLU A 180 20.47 -10.29 -2.49
N PHE A 181 20.54 -9.42 -1.49
CA PHE A 181 20.54 -7.96 -1.66
C PHE A 181 21.98 -7.46 -1.73
N PHE A 182 22.34 -6.80 -2.83
CA PHE A 182 23.70 -6.31 -3.06
C PHE A 182 23.69 -4.92 -3.72
N LEU A 183 24.78 -4.17 -3.54
CA LEU A 183 24.99 -2.89 -4.21
C LEU A 183 25.50 -3.15 -5.63
N SER A 184 24.64 -2.94 -6.64
CA SER A 184 25.04 -3.09 -8.04
C SER A 184 25.85 -1.91 -8.55
N ARG A 185 25.58 -0.72 -8.00
CA ARG A 185 26.31 0.52 -8.27
C ARG A 185 26.53 1.26 -6.94
N PRO A 186 27.74 1.25 -6.37
CA PRO A 186 28.00 1.90 -5.08
C PRO A 186 27.86 3.42 -5.12
N SER A 187 28.15 4.06 -6.26
CA SER A 187 28.17 5.53 -6.39
C SER A 187 26.80 6.19 -6.28
N ASP A 188 25.73 5.49 -6.66
CA ASP A 188 24.33 5.93 -6.51
C ASP A 188 23.57 5.10 -5.47
N GLY A 189 24.29 4.21 -4.78
CA GLY A 189 23.77 3.21 -3.85
C GLY A 189 22.59 2.41 -4.39
N LYS A 190 22.60 2.06 -5.68
CA LYS A 190 21.59 1.21 -6.28
C LYS A 190 21.67 -0.20 -5.67
N VAL A 191 20.60 -0.62 -5.03
CA VAL A 191 20.43 -1.98 -4.50
C VAL A 191 19.62 -2.81 -5.49
N GLU A 192 20.05 -4.05 -5.70
CA GLU A 192 19.39 -5.03 -6.54
C GLU A 192 19.21 -6.34 -5.79
N ILE A 193 18.24 -7.15 -6.22
CA ILE A 193 17.99 -8.51 -5.71
C ILE A 193 18.37 -9.53 -6.78
N ARG A 194 19.11 -10.56 -6.37
CA ARG A 194 19.42 -11.76 -7.16
C ARG A 194 18.65 -12.98 -6.70
N ASN A 195 18.48 -13.93 -7.62
CA ASN A 195 17.86 -15.23 -7.40
C ASN A 195 16.39 -15.12 -6.92
N PHE A 196 15.71 -14.05 -7.32
CA PHE A 196 14.33 -13.75 -6.98
C PHE A 196 13.54 -13.27 -8.21
N PRO A 197 12.31 -13.74 -8.44
CA PRO A 197 11.63 -14.85 -7.77
C PRO A 197 12.37 -16.20 -7.93
N ARG A 198 11.85 -17.28 -7.32
CA ARG A 198 12.44 -18.62 -7.46
C ARG A 198 12.67 -18.94 -8.94
N ASN A 199 13.85 -19.48 -9.27
CA ASN A 199 14.27 -19.84 -10.63
C ASN A 199 14.45 -18.65 -11.60
N ALA A 200 14.34 -17.41 -11.14
CA ALA A 200 14.69 -16.25 -11.96
C ALA A 200 16.16 -16.35 -12.40
N ARG A 201 16.42 -16.15 -13.69
CA ARG A 201 17.77 -16.21 -14.26
C ARG A 201 18.54 -14.90 -14.05
N ASN A 202 18.38 -14.28 -12.89
CA ASN A 202 19.00 -13.01 -12.50
C ASN A 202 20.16 -13.22 -11.53
N ASN A 203 21.08 -14.12 -11.86
CA ASN A 203 22.30 -14.39 -11.08
C ASN A 203 23.55 -13.74 -11.70
N GLY A 204 23.38 -12.96 -12.77
CA GLY A 204 24.46 -12.34 -13.54
C GLY A 204 24.62 -10.84 -13.31
N ARG A 205 25.45 -10.21 -14.15
CA ARG A 205 25.62 -8.75 -14.18
C ARG A 205 24.39 -7.99 -14.67
N PHE A 206 23.49 -8.67 -15.38
CA PHE A 206 22.33 -8.07 -16.01
C PHE A 206 21.05 -8.68 -15.44
N ASN A 207 19.98 -7.89 -15.46
CA ASN A 207 18.60 -8.32 -15.21
C ASN A 207 18.24 -8.62 -13.74
N ASN A 208 19.02 -8.11 -12.78
CA ASN A 208 18.61 -8.14 -11.39
C ASN A 208 17.46 -7.16 -11.15
N LEU A 209 16.63 -7.46 -10.16
CA LEU A 209 15.50 -6.61 -9.81
C LEU A 209 16.01 -5.41 -9.02
N GLY A 210 15.83 -4.21 -9.57
CA GLY A 210 16.13 -2.98 -8.86
C GLY A 210 15.07 -2.71 -7.79
N ILE A 211 15.50 -2.23 -6.63
CA ILE A 211 14.58 -1.83 -5.57
C ILE A 211 14.63 -0.33 -5.30
N VAL A 212 13.48 0.23 -4.94
CA VAL A 212 13.40 1.54 -4.27
C VAL A 212 13.31 1.27 -2.79
N SER A 213 14.45 1.38 -2.12
CA SER A 213 14.57 1.03 -0.72
C SER A 213 14.20 2.17 0.22
N ASN A 214 13.53 1.81 1.30
CA ASN A 214 13.34 2.59 2.51
C ASN A 214 14.06 1.95 3.70
N TYR A 215 13.87 2.48 4.92
CA TYR A 215 14.54 1.97 6.11
C TYR A 215 14.07 0.57 6.55
N LYS A 216 12.75 0.34 6.64
CA LYS A 216 12.17 -0.97 7.02
C LYS A 216 11.47 -1.70 5.87
N SER A 217 11.41 -1.10 4.70
CA SER A 217 10.68 -1.64 3.56
C SER A 217 11.36 -1.29 2.25
N PHE A 218 10.91 -1.89 1.16
CA PHE A 218 11.33 -1.53 -0.19
C PHE A 218 10.23 -1.87 -1.19
N ILE A 219 10.33 -1.24 -2.36
CA ILE A 219 9.51 -1.55 -3.52
C ILE A 219 10.37 -2.25 -4.56
N ILE A 220 9.88 -3.38 -5.09
CA ILE A 220 10.43 -4.03 -6.28
C ILE A 220 9.72 -3.42 -7.48
N SER A 221 10.47 -2.67 -8.30
CA SER A 221 9.94 -2.14 -9.55
C SER A 221 9.99 -3.25 -10.61
N PRO A 222 8.91 -3.46 -11.38
CA PRO A 222 8.93 -4.39 -12.49
C PRO A 222 10.00 -3.95 -13.48
N THR A 223 10.88 -4.86 -13.83
CA THR A 223 11.82 -4.61 -14.90
C THR A 223 11.12 -4.77 -16.24
N PRO A 224 11.38 -3.91 -17.24
CA PRO A 224 10.89 -4.14 -18.61
C PRO A 224 11.45 -5.43 -19.22
N ASN A 225 12.55 -5.96 -18.64
CA ASN A 225 13.12 -7.23 -19.03
C ASN A 225 12.29 -8.42 -18.50
N ILE A 226 12.15 -9.44 -19.33
CA ILE A 226 11.41 -10.69 -19.08
C ILE A 226 12.05 -11.55 -17.98
N CYS A 227 13.32 -11.30 -17.62
CA CYS A 227 14.20 -12.19 -16.85
C CYS A 227 13.74 -12.59 -15.42
N CYS A 228 12.60 -12.08 -14.94
CA CYS A 228 12.02 -12.40 -13.63
C CYS A 228 10.50 -12.38 -13.69
N ASP A 229 9.91 -12.72 -14.84
CA ASP A 229 8.45 -12.65 -15.06
C ASP A 229 7.87 -11.28 -14.67
N ARG A 230 8.64 -10.22 -14.94
CA ARG A 230 8.28 -8.82 -14.60
C ARG A 230 7.87 -8.64 -13.13
N ALA A 231 8.53 -9.37 -12.24
CA ALA A 231 8.23 -9.36 -10.82
C ALA A 231 8.20 -7.95 -10.24
N HIS A 232 7.16 -7.66 -9.47
CA HIS A 232 7.02 -6.41 -8.73
C HIS A 232 6.32 -6.64 -7.40
N GLY A 233 6.47 -5.71 -6.46
CA GLY A 233 5.86 -5.85 -5.15
C GLY A 233 6.55 -5.04 -4.08
N THR A 234 6.35 -5.44 -2.82
CA THR A 234 6.93 -4.79 -1.66
C THR A 234 7.57 -5.80 -0.73
N GLY A 235 8.65 -5.39 -0.09
CA GLY A 235 9.25 -6.16 0.99
C GLY A 235 9.32 -5.35 2.27
N VAL A 236 9.21 -6.06 3.40
CA VAL A 236 9.27 -5.50 4.75
C VAL A 236 10.24 -6.34 5.57
N PHE A 237 11.17 -5.67 6.23
CA PHE A 237 12.10 -6.27 7.18
C PHE A 237 11.54 -6.18 8.60
N SER A 238 11.85 -7.18 9.43
CA SER A 238 11.71 -7.05 10.87
C SER A 238 12.54 -5.87 11.43
N ASP A 239 12.26 -5.48 12.68
CA ASP A 239 12.98 -4.39 13.33
C ASP A 239 14.47 -4.69 13.48
N ASP A 240 14.82 -5.94 13.79
CA ASP A 240 16.19 -6.44 13.88
C ASP A 240 16.84 -6.78 12.52
N LYS A 241 16.10 -6.62 11.42
CA LYS A 241 16.53 -6.92 10.04
C LYS A 241 16.93 -8.37 9.80
N ARG A 242 16.54 -9.30 10.67
CA ARG A 242 16.81 -10.73 10.54
C ARG A 242 15.76 -11.46 9.74
N SER A 243 14.52 -10.99 9.73
CA SER A 243 13.42 -11.59 8.96
C SER A 243 12.99 -10.66 7.84
N LEU A 244 12.56 -11.25 6.73
CA LEU A 244 12.10 -10.55 5.55
C LEU A 244 10.83 -11.22 5.03
N ARG A 245 9.84 -10.39 4.72
CA ARG A 245 8.62 -10.79 4.01
C ARG A 245 8.48 -9.95 2.74
N ILE A 246 8.32 -10.62 1.59
CA ILE A 246 8.10 -9.98 0.30
C ILE A 246 6.73 -10.40 -0.23
N VAL A 247 5.83 -9.44 -0.43
CA VAL A 247 4.58 -9.64 -1.19
C VAL A 247 4.87 -9.22 -2.61
N TYR A 248 4.66 -10.12 -3.56
CA TYR A 248 5.01 -9.82 -4.94
C TYR A 248 4.06 -10.48 -5.92
N ARG A 249 4.11 -10.01 -7.16
CA ARG A 249 3.40 -10.54 -8.31
C ARG A 249 4.39 -10.85 -9.41
N THR A 250 4.17 -11.95 -10.11
CA THR A 250 4.82 -12.28 -11.38
C THR A 250 3.80 -12.34 -12.49
N PHE A 251 4.22 -12.02 -13.71
CA PHE A 251 3.36 -12.09 -14.90
C PHE A 251 3.54 -13.44 -15.57
N ASP A 252 2.48 -14.25 -15.57
CA ASP A 252 2.41 -15.49 -16.35
C ASP A 252 2.18 -15.12 -17.81
N PHE A 253 3.22 -15.24 -18.64
CA PHE A 253 3.15 -14.90 -20.07
C PHE A 253 2.27 -15.85 -20.89
N GLU A 254 2.06 -17.08 -20.44
CA GLU A 254 1.21 -18.04 -21.14
C GLU A 254 -0.27 -17.72 -20.91
N ARG A 255 -0.63 -17.37 -19.67
CA ARG A 255 -2.00 -17.05 -19.27
C ARG A 255 -2.35 -15.57 -19.39
N GLN A 256 -1.35 -14.70 -19.52
CA GLN A 256 -1.48 -13.25 -19.50
C GLN A 256 -2.15 -12.72 -18.23
N VAL A 257 -1.77 -13.28 -17.08
CA VAL A 257 -2.30 -12.88 -15.76
C VAL A 257 -1.17 -12.60 -14.78
N TRP A 258 -1.43 -11.69 -13.84
CA TRP A 258 -0.58 -11.52 -12.66
C TRP A 258 -0.88 -12.62 -11.64
N VAL A 259 0.17 -13.22 -11.10
CA VAL A 259 0.10 -14.26 -10.07
C VAL A 259 0.71 -13.70 -8.79
N ASP A 260 -0.08 -13.63 -7.73
CA ASP A 260 0.33 -13.20 -6.39
C ASP A 260 1.09 -14.31 -5.67
N ASP A 261 2.12 -13.94 -4.91
CA ASP A 261 2.79 -14.82 -3.96
C ASP A 261 3.41 -14.02 -2.80
N VAL A 262 3.81 -14.74 -1.75
CA VAL A 262 4.48 -14.18 -0.58
C VAL A 262 5.73 -15.00 -0.29
N TRP A 263 6.90 -14.39 -0.41
CA TRP A 263 8.15 -14.99 0.04
C TRP A 263 8.46 -14.57 1.47
N THR A 264 8.85 -15.53 2.31
CA THR A 264 9.35 -15.24 3.66
C THR A 264 10.68 -15.94 3.90
N GLY A 265 11.59 -15.26 4.60
CA GLY A 265 12.90 -15.82 4.90
C GLY A 265 13.64 -15.11 6.01
N SER A 266 14.76 -15.70 6.39
CA SER A 266 15.65 -15.22 7.46
C SER A 266 17.04 -14.96 6.92
N ARG A 267 17.74 -13.98 7.49
CA ARG A 267 19.10 -13.61 7.12
C ARG A 267 20.06 -14.77 7.38
N VAL A 268 20.94 -15.03 6.42
CA VAL A 268 22.05 -15.99 6.55
C VAL A 268 23.24 -15.24 7.13
N GLU A 269 23.68 -15.66 8.33
CA GLU A 269 24.90 -15.13 8.97
C GLU A 269 26.18 -15.57 8.22
#